data_AF-A0A2Z3GIK0-F1
#
_entry.id   AF-A0A2Z3GIK0-F1
#
_cell.length_a   1.000
_cell.length_b   1.000
_cell.length_c   1.000
_cell.angle_alpha   90.00
_cell.angle_beta   90.00
_cell.angle_gamma   90.00
#
_symmetry.space_group_name_H-M   'P 1'
#
loop_
_entity.id
_entity.type
_entity.pdbx_description
1 polymer ?
#
loop_
_entity_poly.entity_id
_entity_poly.type
_entity_poly.pdbx_seq_one_letter_code
_entity_poly.pdbx_strand_id
1 'polypeptide(L)'
;MPSLSAFFILLIVMKILFFILCGGVLALAPTAVRAQAKAPAAKAAVKPPIKAPAKAAPAKPLAAGPTAAKAAAAPEAPASAIAHVALAPATPAADPTALKIKAEVNPTTRQLAVYTNAPGPTTIEVNDATGRPVLTRNVMAGTKPIELNVSQLPAGYYVVHCTAGLRTGMRRVHFGD
;
A
#
# COMPACT_ATOMS: atom_id res chain seq x y z
N MET A 1 31.10 25.34 30.31
CA MET A 1 29.92 24.66 29.73
C MET A 1 30.43 23.41 29.01
N PRO A 2 30.22 22.19 29.52
CA PRO A 2 30.64 20.98 28.82
C PRO A 2 29.90 20.88 27.48
N SER A 3 30.62 20.58 26.40
CA SER A 3 30.05 20.54 25.06
C SER A 3 28.99 19.43 24.98
N LEU A 4 27.92 19.68 24.23
CA LEU A 4 26.81 18.75 24.03
C LEU A 4 27.26 17.35 23.55
N SER A 5 28.44 17.29 22.90
CA SER A 5 29.12 16.06 22.48
C SER A 5 29.54 15.17 23.64
N ALA A 6 30.07 15.75 24.74
CA ALA A 6 30.52 14.99 25.89
C ALA A 6 29.36 14.29 26.63
N PHE A 7 28.19 14.91 26.66
CA PHE A 7 26.97 14.31 27.23
C PHE A 7 26.48 13.12 26.41
N PHE A 8 26.56 13.21 25.08
CA PHE A 8 26.10 12.14 24.19
C PHE A 8 27.00 10.90 24.30
N ILE A 9 28.33 11.11 24.37
CA ILE A 9 29.31 10.04 24.57
C ILE A 9 29.10 9.37 25.93
N LEU A 10 28.91 10.14 27.00
CA LEU A 10 28.66 9.59 28.34
C LEU A 10 27.38 8.74 28.38
N LEU A 11 26.32 9.18 27.70
CA LEU A 11 25.05 8.46 27.63
C LEU A 11 25.18 7.14 26.86
N ILE A 12 25.99 7.10 25.80
CA ILE A 12 26.27 5.88 25.02
C ILE A 12 27.09 4.89 25.85
N VAL A 13 28.16 5.35 26.50
CA VAL A 13 29.03 4.50 27.34
C VAL A 13 28.25 3.88 28.50
N MET A 14 27.37 4.66 29.15
CA MET A 14 26.57 4.15 30.27
C MET A 14 25.53 3.10 29.83
N LYS A 15 24.98 3.23 28.61
CA LYS A 15 24.04 2.25 28.03
C LYS A 15 24.71 0.94 27.65
N ILE A 16 25.93 1.01 27.10
CA ILE A 16 26.73 -0.17 26.77
C ILE A 16 27.14 -0.90 28.05
N LEU A 17 27.57 -0.17 29.08
CA LEU A 17 27.94 -0.77 30.37
C LEU A 17 26.74 -1.44 31.05
N PHE A 18 25.55 -0.84 30.98
CA PHE A 18 24.32 -1.45 31.50
C PHE A 18 23.93 -2.73 30.76
N PHE A 19 24.10 -2.77 29.43
CA PHE A 19 23.83 -3.97 28.64
C PHE A 19 24.82 -5.11 28.94
N ILE A 20 26.09 -4.79 29.17
CA ILE A 20 27.10 -5.77 29.54
C ILE A 20 26.86 -6.28 30.97
N LEU A 21 26.45 -5.41 31.90
CA LEU A 21 26.20 -5.78 33.28
C LEU A 21 24.89 -6.57 33.46
N CYS A 22 23.86 -6.32 32.63
CA CYS A 22 22.57 -7.04 32.71
C CYS A 22 22.47 -8.26 31.77
N GLY A 23 23.26 -8.33 30.69
CA GLY A 23 23.17 -9.39 29.68
C GLY A 23 23.97 -10.66 29.99
N GLY A 24 24.65 -10.71 31.14
CA GLY A 24 25.65 -11.72 31.46
C GLY A 24 25.16 -13.02 32.10
N VAL A 25 23.96 -13.54 31.81
CA VAL A 25 23.59 -14.94 32.18
C VAL A 25 22.52 -15.49 31.23
N LEU A 26 22.90 -15.99 30.05
CA LEU A 26 22.12 -17.04 29.38
C LEU A 26 22.93 -17.75 28.28
N ALA A 27 23.86 -18.61 28.68
CA ALA A 27 24.45 -19.59 27.77
C ALA A 27 24.90 -20.83 28.54
N LEU A 28 24.03 -21.84 28.63
CA LEU A 28 24.45 -23.25 28.66
C LEU A 28 23.23 -24.19 28.48
N ALA A 29 23.12 -24.81 27.30
CA ALA A 29 22.74 -26.22 27.13
C ALA A 29 22.64 -26.59 25.63
N PRO A 30 23.43 -27.59 25.17
CA PRO A 30 23.34 -28.14 23.83
C PRO A 30 22.56 -29.48 23.80
N THR A 31 22.25 -29.92 22.57
CA THR A 31 21.89 -31.28 22.14
C THR A 31 20.56 -31.91 22.62
N ALA A 32 19.65 -32.14 21.67
CA ALA A 32 18.99 -33.44 21.51
C ALA A 32 18.39 -33.57 20.11
N VAL A 33 19.06 -34.39 19.31
CA VAL A 33 18.59 -35.05 18.10
C VAL A 33 17.26 -35.77 18.38
N ARG A 34 16.26 -35.60 17.52
CA ARG A 34 15.31 -36.68 17.26
C ARG A 34 14.89 -36.71 15.79
N ALA A 35 15.50 -37.67 15.09
CA ALA A 35 15.03 -38.19 13.83
C ALA A 35 13.76 -39.05 14.04
N GLN A 36 12.79 -38.92 13.14
CA GLN A 36 11.76 -39.90 12.75
C GLN A 36 10.82 -39.16 11.80
N ALA A 37 10.31 -39.68 10.70
CA ALA A 37 10.65 -40.81 9.85
C ALA A 37 9.96 -40.51 8.50
N LYS A 38 10.58 -40.99 7.44
CA LYS A 38 10.12 -40.99 6.05
C LYS A 38 8.95 -41.97 5.90
N ALA A 39 7.88 -41.62 5.17
CA ALA A 39 7.41 -42.40 4.02
C ALA A 39 6.13 -41.81 3.38
N PRO A 40 5.89 -42.09 2.09
CA PRO A 40 5.08 -41.27 1.19
C PRO A 40 3.80 -41.97 0.68
N ALA A 41 3.12 -41.24 -0.20
CA ALA A 41 2.29 -41.69 -1.33
C ALA A 41 0.79 -41.94 -1.09
N ALA A 42 -0.04 -41.26 -1.90
CA ALA A 42 -0.90 -41.83 -2.95
C ALA A 42 -1.92 -40.74 -3.34
N LYS A 43 -1.80 -40.13 -4.53
CA LYS A 43 -2.40 -40.51 -5.82
C LYS A 43 -3.90 -40.18 -5.95
N ALA A 44 -4.19 -39.71 -7.17
CA ALA A 44 -5.44 -39.83 -7.93
C ALA A 44 -6.43 -38.66 -7.90
N ALA A 45 -6.18 -37.75 -8.85
CA ALA A 45 -7.11 -37.23 -9.84
C ALA A 45 -8.56 -37.75 -9.82
N VAL A 46 -9.53 -36.81 -9.85
CA VAL A 46 -10.73 -36.90 -10.70
C VAL A 46 -11.12 -35.50 -11.21
N LYS A 47 -11.05 -35.33 -12.53
CA LYS A 47 -11.86 -34.43 -13.39
C LYS A 47 -12.59 -35.39 -14.36
N PRO A 48 -13.60 -34.97 -15.17
CA PRO A 48 -14.65 -33.95 -15.07
C PRO A 48 -16.05 -34.60 -15.33
N PRO A 49 -17.17 -33.85 -15.54
CA PRO A 49 -17.48 -33.40 -16.90
C PRO A 49 -18.21 -32.04 -17.02
N ILE A 50 -17.77 -31.27 -18.01
CA ILE A 50 -18.54 -30.58 -19.06
C ILE A 50 -20.03 -30.26 -18.76
N LYS A 51 -20.35 -28.96 -18.67
CA LYS A 51 -21.57 -28.40 -19.27
C LYS A 51 -21.25 -27.02 -19.87
N ALA A 52 -21.10 -27.00 -21.19
CA ALA A 52 -21.41 -25.86 -22.04
C ALA A 52 -22.49 -26.34 -23.03
N PRO A 53 -23.20 -25.50 -23.80
CA PRO A 53 -23.39 -24.05 -23.73
C PRO A 53 -24.89 -23.67 -23.69
N ALA A 54 -25.24 -22.49 -23.17
CA ALA A 54 -26.54 -21.88 -23.46
C ALA A 54 -26.32 -20.59 -24.25
N LYS A 55 -26.56 -20.73 -25.55
CA LYS A 55 -26.60 -19.71 -26.58
C LYS A 55 -27.96 -19.00 -26.50
N ALA A 56 -27.97 -17.71 -26.19
CA ALA A 56 -29.04 -16.77 -26.54
C ALA A 56 -28.35 -15.53 -27.11
N ALA A 57 -28.17 -15.49 -28.43
CA ALA A 57 -29.04 -14.78 -29.37
C ALA A 57 -28.85 -13.25 -29.28
N PRO A 58 -28.34 -12.61 -30.35
CA PRO A 58 -28.00 -11.19 -30.40
C PRO A 58 -29.23 -10.35 -30.72
N ALA A 59 -29.49 -9.30 -29.96
CA ALA A 59 -30.39 -8.23 -30.40
C ALA A 59 -29.58 -7.23 -31.24
N LYS A 60 -29.91 -7.19 -32.54
CA LYS A 60 -29.42 -6.22 -33.53
C LYS A 60 -29.96 -4.80 -33.25
N PRO A 61 -29.33 -3.77 -33.84
CA PRO A 61 -29.55 -2.35 -33.56
C PRO A 61 -30.69 -1.76 -34.39
N LEU A 62 -31.40 -0.78 -33.83
CA LEU A 62 -32.16 0.25 -34.54
C LEU A 62 -31.49 1.59 -34.16
N ALA A 63 -30.72 2.26 -35.02
CA ALA A 63 -31.07 2.91 -36.29
C ALA A 63 -31.97 4.15 -36.13
N ALA A 64 -31.51 5.21 -36.81
CA ALA A 64 -32.19 6.43 -37.25
C ALA A 64 -32.24 7.62 -36.28
N GLY A 65 -31.47 8.66 -36.64
CA GLY A 65 -31.59 10.03 -36.16
C GLY A 65 -32.81 10.77 -36.75
N PRO A 66 -32.87 12.09 -36.53
CA PRO A 66 -32.70 13.02 -37.66
C PRO A 66 -31.75 14.19 -37.31
N THR A 67 -30.77 14.51 -38.17
CA THR A 67 -30.75 15.61 -39.15
C THR A 67 -30.86 17.05 -38.62
N ALA A 68 -29.69 17.69 -38.54
CA ALA A 68 -29.29 19.01 -39.08
C ALA A 68 -30.26 20.22 -39.11
N ALA A 69 -29.79 21.34 -38.56
CA ALA A 69 -29.78 22.69 -39.16
C ALA A 69 -28.90 23.61 -38.26
N LYS A 70 -27.68 23.99 -38.64
CA LYS A 70 -27.24 25.13 -39.48
C LYS A 70 -27.58 26.53 -38.91
N ALA A 71 -26.53 27.13 -38.33
CA ALA A 71 -26.04 28.51 -38.40
C ALA A 71 -27.00 29.71 -38.39
N ALA A 72 -26.74 30.69 -37.51
CA ALA A 72 -26.57 32.10 -37.88
C ALA A 72 -25.94 32.91 -36.73
N ALA A 73 -25.31 34.00 -37.14
CA ALA A 73 -24.32 34.80 -36.43
C ALA A 73 -24.86 35.77 -35.36
N ALA A 74 -23.91 36.31 -34.60
CA ALA A 74 -24.01 37.35 -33.59
C ALA A 74 -24.71 38.65 -34.07
N PRO A 75 -25.08 39.51 -33.11
CA PRO A 75 -24.21 40.67 -32.85
C PRO A 75 -23.95 40.94 -31.36
N GLU A 76 -22.90 41.74 -31.16
CA GLU A 76 -22.18 42.08 -29.95
C GLU A 76 -22.91 42.95 -28.91
N ALA A 77 -22.31 42.92 -27.70
CA ALA A 77 -22.23 43.92 -26.62
C ALA A 77 -23.23 43.82 -25.45
N PRO A 78 -22.84 44.22 -24.22
CA PRO A 78 -21.55 44.73 -23.74
C PRO A 78 -20.88 43.84 -22.68
N ALA A 79 -19.56 44.02 -22.53
CA ALA A 79 -18.72 43.39 -21.54
C ALA A 79 -19.19 43.68 -20.10
N SER A 80 -19.86 42.72 -19.47
CA SER A 80 -19.88 42.63 -18.02
C SER A 80 -18.52 42.12 -17.57
N ALA A 81 -17.74 43.00 -16.94
CA ALA A 81 -16.54 42.65 -16.21
C ALA A 81 -16.92 41.61 -15.13
N ILE A 82 -16.75 40.33 -15.45
CA ILE A 82 -16.81 39.26 -14.47
C ILE A 82 -15.55 39.45 -13.63
N ALA A 83 -15.73 40.06 -12.45
CA ALA A 83 -14.73 40.04 -11.41
C ALA A 83 -14.36 38.58 -11.17
N HIS A 84 -13.16 38.18 -11.60
CA HIS A 84 -12.57 36.92 -11.20
C HIS A 84 -12.38 36.99 -9.69
N VAL A 85 -13.38 36.52 -8.94
CA VAL A 85 -13.19 36.14 -7.54
C VAL A 85 -12.16 35.03 -7.59
N ALA A 86 -10.90 35.38 -7.32
CA ALA A 86 -9.85 34.42 -7.10
C ALA A 86 -10.31 33.53 -5.95
N LEU A 87 -10.81 32.34 -6.28
CA LEU A 87 -11.16 31.31 -5.33
C LEU A 87 -9.84 30.96 -4.64
N ALA A 88 -9.62 31.53 -3.46
CA ALA A 88 -8.46 31.22 -2.64
C ALA A 88 -8.37 29.69 -2.57
N PRO A 89 -7.18 29.09 -2.80
CA PRO A 89 -7.05 27.65 -2.69
C PRO A 89 -7.42 27.27 -1.26
N ALA A 90 -8.58 26.64 -1.09
CA ALA A 90 -8.99 26.09 0.18
C ALA A 90 -7.98 25.01 0.53
N THR A 91 -6.99 25.35 1.34
CA THR A 91 -6.05 24.41 1.93
C THR A 91 -6.90 23.36 2.66
N PRO A 92 -6.90 22.09 2.22
CA PRO A 92 -7.66 21.06 2.91
C PRO A 92 -7.22 21.04 4.37
N ALA A 93 -8.19 21.18 5.28
CA ALA A 93 -7.95 21.07 6.71
C ALA A 93 -7.18 19.77 6.97
N ALA A 94 -6.14 19.83 7.81
CA ALA A 94 -5.35 18.66 8.15
C ALA A 94 -6.29 17.61 8.79
N ASP A 95 -6.56 16.53 8.06
CA ASP A 95 -7.45 15.47 8.52
C ASP A 95 -6.89 14.85 9.81
N PRO A 96 -7.59 14.96 10.95
CA PRO A 96 -7.12 14.38 12.21
C PRO A 96 -7.03 12.84 12.14
N THR A 97 -7.70 12.25 11.15
CA THR A 97 -7.75 10.82 10.85
C THR A 97 -6.63 10.37 9.90
N ALA A 98 -5.82 11.29 9.36
CA ALA A 98 -4.78 10.95 8.40
C ALA A 98 -3.66 10.10 9.03
N LEU A 99 -3.40 8.95 8.42
CA LEU A 99 -2.26 8.10 8.70
C LEU A 99 -1.05 8.57 7.90
N LYS A 100 0.06 8.87 8.58
CA LYS A 100 1.32 9.16 7.90
C LYS A 100 1.92 7.84 7.43
N ILE A 101 1.98 7.68 6.11
CA ILE A 101 2.51 6.48 5.46
C ILE A 101 3.70 6.89 4.61
N LYS A 102 4.83 6.23 4.82
CA LYS A 102 5.95 6.22 3.88
C LYS A 102 6.00 4.82 3.26
N ALA A 103 5.97 4.75 1.95
CA ALA A 103 6.09 3.51 1.21
C ALA A 103 7.35 3.59 0.36
N GLU A 104 8.25 2.64 0.55
CA GLU A 104 9.56 2.57 -0.11
C GLU A 104 9.66 1.24 -0.87
N VAL A 105 9.97 1.32 -2.16
CA VAL A 105 10.08 0.15 -3.04
C VAL A 105 11.54 -0.17 -3.22
N ASN A 106 11.91 -1.43 -2.97
CA ASN A 106 13.21 -1.96 -3.33
C ASN A 106 13.11 -2.65 -4.71
N PRO A 107 13.61 -2.03 -5.80
CA PRO A 107 13.50 -2.60 -7.14
C PRO A 107 14.26 -3.93 -7.29
N THR A 108 15.40 -4.07 -6.60
CA THR A 108 16.25 -5.28 -6.66
C THR A 108 15.58 -6.50 -6.05
N THR A 109 14.96 -6.35 -4.87
CA THR A 109 14.32 -7.47 -4.16
C THR A 109 12.83 -7.58 -4.42
N ARG A 110 12.23 -6.62 -5.13
CA ARG A 110 10.78 -6.46 -5.33
C ARG A 110 10.01 -6.54 -4.00
N GLN A 111 10.55 -5.86 -2.99
CA GLN A 111 9.95 -5.72 -1.67
C GLN A 111 9.42 -4.30 -1.50
N LEU A 112 8.25 -4.17 -0.90
CA LEU A 112 7.64 -2.91 -0.50
C LEU A 112 7.76 -2.78 1.01
N ALA A 113 8.52 -1.79 1.47
CA ALA A 113 8.60 -1.42 2.88
C ALA A 113 7.59 -0.31 3.20
N VAL A 114 6.60 -0.62 4.02
CA VAL A 114 5.57 0.32 4.48
C VAL A 114 5.87 0.74 5.92
N TYR A 115 6.04 2.04 6.11
CA TYR A 115 6.22 2.68 7.41
C TYR A 115 4.96 3.44 7.78
N THR A 116 4.44 3.17 8.97
CA THR A 116 3.25 3.83 9.51
C THR A 116 3.53 4.35 10.90
N ASN A 117 3.07 5.57 11.20
CA ASN A 117 3.27 6.15 12.53
C ASN A 117 2.20 5.74 13.56
N ALA A 118 1.24 4.90 13.19
CA ALA A 118 0.24 4.37 14.10
C ALA A 118 0.66 2.96 14.56
N PRO A 119 0.82 2.73 15.87
CA PRO A 119 0.92 1.38 16.40
C PRO A 119 -0.46 0.70 16.41
N GLY A 120 -0.50 -0.61 16.20
CA GLY A 120 -1.72 -1.41 16.34
C GLY A 120 -2.02 -2.30 15.14
N PRO A 121 -3.22 -2.90 15.10
CA PRO A 121 -3.65 -3.71 13.98
C PRO A 121 -3.84 -2.82 12.74
N THR A 122 -3.13 -3.17 11.69
CA THR A 122 -3.07 -2.41 10.44
C THR A 122 -3.36 -3.32 9.25
N THR A 123 -4.29 -2.89 8.42
CA THR A 123 -4.63 -3.51 7.14
C THR A 123 -3.95 -2.71 6.04
N ILE A 124 -3.08 -3.38 5.28
CA ILE A 124 -2.38 -2.81 4.13
C ILE A 124 -3.00 -3.42 2.87
N GLU A 125 -3.49 -2.58 1.99
CA GLU A 125 -4.06 -2.94 0.70
C GLU A 125 -3.24 -2.27 -0.40
N VAL A 126 -2.79 -3.05 -1.38
CA VAL A 126 -2.15 -2.52 -2.58
C VAL A 126 -3.18 -2.62 -3.69
N ASN A 127 -3.54 -1.48 -4.26
CA ASN A 127 -4.54 -1.37 -5.30
C ASN A 127 -3.87 -1.06 -6.64
N ASP A 128 -4.39 -1.64 -7.72
CA ASP A 128 -3.96 -1.33 -9.08
C ASP A 128 -4.44 0.06 -9.54
N ALA A 129 -4.09 0.45 -10.76
CA ALA A 129 -4.51 1.72 -11.37
C ALA A 129 -6.05 1.83 -11.54
N THR A 130 -6.78 0.71 -11.49
CA THR A 130 -8.25 0.67 -11.55
C THR A 130 -8.90 0.73 -10.18
N GLY A 131 -8.10 0.76 -9.10
CA GLY A 131 -8.56 0.78 -7.72
C GLY A 131 -8.91 -0.60 -7.15
N ARG A 132 -8.59 -1.70 -7.85
CA ARG A 132 -8.84 -3.05 -7.35
C ARG A 132 -7.74 -3.49 -6.40
N PRO A 133 -8.07 -4.05 -5.22
CA PRO A 133 -7.06 -4.58 -4.31
C PRO A 133 -6.42 -5.83 -4.93
N VAL A 134 -5.12 -5.74 -5.23
CA VAL A 134 -4.31 -6.84 -5.76
C VAL A 134 -3.56 -7.58 -4.67
N LEU A 135 -3.30 -6.93 -3.54
CA LEU A 135 -2.65 -7.53 -2.38
C LEU A 135 -3.26 -6.95 -1.10
N THR A 136 -3.62 -7.81 -0.15
CA THR A 136 -4.10 -7.39 1.17
C THR A 136 -3.32 -8.10 2.25
N ARG A 137 -2.84 -7.36 3.25
CA ARG A 137 -2.07 -7.90 4.36
C ARG A 137 -2.48 -7.26 5.68
N ASN A 138 -2.92 -8.10 6.62
CA ASN A 138 -3.17 -7.70 7.99
C ASN A 138 -1.94 -7.98 8.85
N VAL A 139 -1.43 -6.95 9.51
CA VAL A 139 -0.21 -7.00 10.33
C VAL A 139 -0.38 -6.14 11.57
N MET A 140 0.45 -6.39 12.58
CA MET A 140 0.61 -5.45 13.69
C MET A 140 1.69 -4.44 13.30
N ALA A 141 1.28 -3.20 13.03
CA ALA A 141 2.21 -2.12 12.80
C ALA A 141 2.86 -1.67 14.10
N GLY A 142 4.16 -1.42 14.04
CA GLY A 142 4.96 -0.97 15.17
C GLY A 142 6.09 -0.05 14.70
N THR A 143 7.26 -0.17 15.34
CA THR A 143 8.43 0.65 15.01
C THR A 143 9.22 0.14 13.79
N LYS A 144 8.98 -1.11 13.37
CA LYS A 144 9.65 -1.72 12.23
C LYS A 144 8.84 -1.52 10.93
N PRO A 145 9.51 -1.36 9.78
CA PRO A 145 8.82 -1.41 8.50
C PRO A 145 8.14 -2.75 8.30
N ILE A 146 6.98 -2.72 7.65
CA ILE A 146 6.30 -3.92 7.18
C ILE A 146 6.77 -4.17 5.76
N GLU A 147 7.40 -5.31 5.54
CA GLU A 147 7.85 -5.73 4.22
C GLU A 147 6.78 -6.60 3.54
N LEU A 148 6.36 -6.19 2.35
CA LEU A 148 5.44 -6.92 1.51
C LEU A 148 6.15 -7.35 0.23
N ASN A 149 6.07 -8.64 -0.08
CA ASN A 149 6.58 -9.17 -1.33
C ASN A 149 5.65 -8.77 -2.47
N VAL A 150 6.15 -7.95 -3.38
CA VAL A 150 5.43 -7.47 -4.58
C VAL A 150 6.02 -8.06 -5.86
N SER A 151 6.81 -9.13 -5.76
CA SER A 151 7.49 -9.76 -6.91
C SER A 151 6.54 -10.32 -7.96
N GLN A 152 5.34 -10.69 -7.55
CA GLN A 152 4.27 -11.24 -8.39
C GLN A 152 3.44 -10.15 -9.09
N LEU A 153 3.61 -8.88 -8.70
CA LEU A 153 2.86 -7.78 -9.29
C LEU A 153 3.54 -7.29 -10.57
N PRO A 154 2.78 -7.03 -11.65
CA PRO A 154 3.31 -6.39 -12.86
C PRO A 154 3.95 -5.03 -12.56
N ALA A 155 4.90 -4.61 -13.39
CA ALA A 155 5.44 -3.25 -13.32
C ALA A 155 4.34 -2.23 -13.63
N GLY A 156 4.31 -1.13 -12.88
CA GLY A 156 3.31 -0.08 -13.04
C GLY A 156 3.04 0.70 -11.75
N TYR A 157 2.02 1.56 -11.81
CA TYR A 157 1.60 2.38 -10.67
C TYR A 157 0.57 1.67 -9.81
N TYR A 158 0.79 1.73 -8.50
CA TYR A 158 -0.10 1.17 -7.49
C TYR A 158 -0.38 2.19 -6.39
N VAL A 159 -1.47 1.98 -5.66
CA VAL A 159 -1.86 2.78 -4.50
C VAL A 159 -1.83 1.87 -3.28
N VAL A 160 -0.97 2.19 -2.32
CA VAL A 160 -0.95 1.53 -1.01
C VAL A 160 -1.95 2.26 -0.12
N HIS A 161 -3.06 1.60 0.20
CA HIS A 161 -4.02 2.02 1.20
C HIS A 161 -3.69 1.33 2.53
N CYS A 162 -3.67 2.09 3.61
CA CYS A 162 -3.30 1.57 4.92
C CYS A 162 -4.28 2.08 5.96
N THR A 163 -4.88 1.17 6.70
CA THR A 163 -5.89 1.46 7.72
C THR A 163 -5.40 0.92 9.05
N ALA A 164 -5.20 1.81 10.02
CA ALA A 164 -4.76 1.49 11.38
C ALA A 164 -5.80 2.02 12.38
N GLY A 165 -6.65 1.13 12.88
CA GLY A 165 -7.81 1.50 13.71
C GLY A 165 -8.75 2.45 12.96
N LEU A 166 -8.96 3.65 13.51
CA LEU A 166 -9.79 4.68 12.87
C LEU A 166 -9.03 5.47 11.79
N ARG A 167 -7.70 5.39 11.73
CA ARG A 167 -6.85 6.21 10.86
C ARG A 167 -6.61 5.53 9.54
N THR A 168 -6.70 6.28 8.45
CA THR A 168 -6.46 5.79 7.10
C THR A 168 -5.45 6.66 6.38
N GLY A 169 -4.72 6.09 5.44
CA GLY A 169 -3.87 6.86 4.56
C GLY A 169 -3.62 6.13 3.25
N MET A 170 -3.19 6.90 2.25
CA MET A 170 -2.89 6.40 0.93
C MET A 170 -1.51 6.88 0.47
N ARG A 171 -0.79 6.02 -0.25
CA ARG A 171 0.49 6.36 -0.88
C ARG A 171 0.61 5.73 -2.26
N ARG A 172 0.85 6.55 -3.28
CA ARG A 172 1.18 6.05 -4.63
C ARG A 172 2.63 5.56 -4.67
N VAL A 173 2.82 4.41 -5.30
CA VAL A 173 4.12 3.78 -5.53
C VAL A 173 4.22 3.29 -6.97
N HIS A 174 5.44 3.22 -7.49
CA HIS A 174 5.73 2.61 -8.79
C HIS A 174 6.51 1.33 -8.54
N PHE A 175 6.08 0.22 -9.13
CA PHE A 175 6.82 -1.04 -9.14
C PHE A 175 7.48 -1.20 -10.50
N GLY A 176 8.78 -1.51 -10.51
CA GLY A 176 9.59 -1.57 -11.72
C GLY A 176 10.52 -0.36 -11.87
N ASP A 177 11.64 -0.60 -12.56
CA ASP A 177 12.60 0.41 -13.01
C ASP A 177 12.28 0.87 -14.44
#